data_AF-A0A329TTI9-F1
#
_entry.id   AF-A0A329TTI9-F1
#
_cell.length_a   1.000
_cell.length_b   1.000
_cell.length_c   1.000
_cell.angle_alpha   90.00
_cell.angle_beta   90.00
_cell.angle_gamma   90.00
#
_symmetry.space_group_name_H-M   'P 1'
#
loop_
_entity.id
_entity.type
_entity.pdbx_description
1 polymer ?
#
loop_
_entity_poly.entity_id
_entity_poly.type
_entity_poly.pdbx_seq_one_letter_code
_entity_poly.pdbx_strand_id
1 'polypeptide(L)'
;MRLKDNNNPFIHVNPPYQLMVIHSSKLVYPRELYQRGVERKRVELIAAHFNEYVANEPKVSFRNGQFIVTDGQHTIEGRILRNGGKDLP
;
A
#
# COMPACT_ATOMS: atom_id res chain seq x y z
N MET A 1 14.29 -0.69 -12.17
CA MET A 1 14.62 -1.92 -12.93
C MET A 1 13.32 -2.39 -13.59
N ARG A 2 13.21 -2.33 -14.93
CA ARG A 2 12.02 -2.80 -15.68
C ARG A 2 11.95 -4.33 -15.58
N LEU A 3 10.83 -4.89 -15.11
CA LEU A 3 10.57 -6.32 -15.24
C LEU A 3 10.12 -6.64 -16.67
N LYS A 4 10.61 -7.79 -17.14
CA LYS A 4 10.76 -8.22 -18.52
C LYS A 4 9.44 -8.36 -19.28
N ASP A 5 9.51 -8.10 -20.58
CA ASP A 5 8.46 -8.41 -21.55
C ASP A 5 8.09 -9.90 -21.46
N ASN A 6 6.84 -10.17 -21.12
CA ASN A 6 6.28 -11.52 -21.01
C ASN A 6 5.94 -12.09 -22.40
N ASN A 7 6.97 -12.39 -23.20
CA ASN A 7 6.84 -13.09 -24.48
C ASN A 7 6.96 -14.62 -24.31
N ASN A 8 6.09 -15.25 -23.51
CA ASN A 8 6.01 -16.71 -23.42
C ASN A 8 4.60 -17.18 -23.87
N PRO A 9 4.47 -17.86 -25.03
CA PRO A 9 3.17 -18.06 -25.68
C PRO A 9 2.30 -19.18 -25.08
N PHE A 10 2.73 -19.85 -23.99
CA PHE A 10 2.09 -21.10 -23.58
C PHE A 10 1.12 -21.05 -22.40
N ILE A 11 1.20 -20.10 -21.46
CA ILE A 11 0.05 -19.74 -20.58
C ILE A 11 0.26 -18.31 -20.08
N HIS A 12 -0.53 -17.35 -20.56
CA HIS A 12 -0.63 -16.02 -19.94
C HIS A 12 -1.46 -16.13 -18.65
N VAL A 13 -0.89 -16.68 -17.58
CA VAL A 13 -1.49 -16.53 -16.25
C VAL A 13 -1.10 -15.15 -15.75
N ASN A 14 -1.97 -14.16 -15.93
CA ASN A 14 -1.84 -12.94 -15.16
C ASN A 14 -2.00 -13.31 -13.68
N PRO A 15 -0.98 -13.11 -12.83
CA PRO A 15 -1.11 -13.42 -11.41
C PRO A 15 -2.26 -12.58 -10.83
N PRO A 16 -3.01 -13.11 -9.85
CA PRO A 16 -4.17 -12.42 -9.28
C PRO A 16 -3.80 -11.09 -8.59
N TYR A 17 -2.52 -10.87 -8.30
CA TYR A 17 -1.97 -9.64 -7.74
C TYR A 17 -0.60 -9.32 -8.35
N GLN A 18 -0.24 -8.04 -8.34
CA GLN A 18 1.06 -7.55 -8.78
C GLN A 18 1.62 -6.59 -7.73
N LEU A 19 2.94 -6.64 -7.51
CA LEU A 19 3.63 -5.69 -6.65
C LEU A 19 3.88 -4.40 -7.45
N MET A 20 3.42 -3.27 -6.91
CA MET A 20 3.48 -1.98 -7.57
C MET A 20 3.82 -0.87 -6.59
N VAL A 21 4.54 0.14 -7.08
CA VAL A 21 4.79 1.40 -6.36
C VAL A 21 3.64 2.35 -6.68
N ILE A 22 2.91 2.79 -5.65
CA ILE A 22 1.71 3.62 -5.79
C ILE A 22 1.85 4.81 -4.83
N HIS A 23 1.90 6.00 -5.41
CA HIS A 23 1.99 7.24 -4.64
C HIS A 23 0.82 7.34 -3.65
N SER A 24 1.12 7.58 -2.36
CA SER A 24 0.14 7.52 -1.27
C SER A 24 -1.05 8.47 -1.47
N SER A 25 -0.85 9.59 -2.15
CA SER A 25 -1.92 10.54 -2.48
C SER A 25 -3.02 9.95 -3.39
N LYS A 26 -2.77 8.82 -4.04
CA LYS A 26 -3.73 8.11 -4.89
C LYS A 26 -4.54 7.05 -4.12
N LEU A 27 -4.20 6.80 -2.86
CA LEU A 27 -4.82 5.78 -2.03
C LEU A 27 -6.12 6.30 -1.42
N VAL A 28 -7.16 5.49 -1.50
CA VAL A 28 -8.46 5.73 -0.91
C VAL A 28 -8.64 4.83 0.28
N TYR A 29 -8.91 5.42 1.44
CA TYR A 29 -9.32 4.72 2.65
C TYR A 29 -10.85 4.67 2.72
N PRO A 30 -11.48 3.49 2.64
CA PRO A 30 -12.92 3.37 2.81
C PRO A 30 -13.28 3.63 4.27
N ARG A 31 -13.66 4.87 4.59
CA ARG A 31 -13.81 5.38 5.96
C ARG A 31 -15.04 4.84 6.72
N GLU A 32 -16.00 4.17 6.05
CA GLU A 32 -17.37 4.14 6.61
C GLU A 32 -18.03 2.76 6.79
N LEU A 33 -17.55 1.65 6.19
CA LEU A 33 -18.35 0.41 6.21
C LEU A 33 -17.65 -0.87 6.68
N TYR A 34 -16.34 -1.04 6.50
CA TYR A 34 -15.69 -2.35 6.74
C TYR A 34 -14.28 -2.31 7.35
N GLN A 35 -13.76 -1.13 7.72
CA GLN A 35 -12.39 -0.99 8.21
C GLN A 35 -12.31 -0.36 9.59
N ARG A 36 -11.36 -0.86 10.40
CA ARG A 36 -11.04 -0.26 11.70
C ARG A 36 -10.43 1.11 11.46
N GLY A 37 -10.81 2.08 12.28
CA GLY A 37 -10.19 3.40 12.27
C GLY A 37 -8.67 3.31 12.49
N VAL A 38 -7.95 4.27 11.92
CA VAL A 38 -6.51 4.41 12.17
C VAL A 38 -6.33 4.92 13.60
N GLU A 39 -5.55 4.18 14.39
CA GLU A 39 -5.27 4.53 15.78
C GLU A 39 -3.96 5.33 15.83
N ARG A 40 -4.04 6.55 16.37
CA ARG A 40 -2.90 7.47 16.39
C ARG A 40 -1.67 6.90 17.10
N LYS A 41 -1.86 6.27 18.27
CA LYS A 41 -0.77 5.67 19.05
C LYS A 41 -0.04 4.57 18.26
N ARG A 42 -0.79 3.75 17.54
CA ARG A 42 -0.22 2.68 16.71
C ARG A 42 0.57 3.24 15.53
N VAL A 43 0.07 4.32 14.91
CA VAL A 43 0.79 5.04 13.85
C VAL A 43 2.11 5.62 14.36
N GLU A 44 2.10 6.23 15.55
CA GLU A 44 3.31 6.81 16.16
C GLU A 44 4.36 5.73 16.48
N LEU A 45 3.93 4.59 17.04
CA LEU A 45 4.83 3.45 17.29
C LEU A 45 5.43 2.90 15.99
N ILE A 46 4.62 2.75 14.93
CA ILE A 46 5.11 2.32 13.63
C ILE A 46 6.09 3.34 13.06
N ALA A 47 5.78 4.63 13.10
CA ALA A 47 6.66 5.68 12.59
C ALA A 47 8.02 5.71 13.30
N ALA A 48 8.02 5.53 14.63
CA ALA A 48 9.23 5.51 15.45
C ALA A 48 10.13 4.30 15.16
N HIS A 49 9.54 3.15 14.84
CA HIS A 49 10.27 1.88 14.68
C HIS A 49 10.23 1.32 13.26
N PHE A 50 9.88 2.14 12.26
CA PHE A 50 9.69 1.66 10.89
C PHE A 50 11.01 1.15 10.28
N ASN A 51 10.97 -0.10 9.82
CA ASN A 51 12.05 -0.72 9.06
C ASN A 51 11.48 -1.36 7.78
N GLU A 52 11.93 -0.89 6.62
CA GLU A 52 11.46 -1.38 5.32
C GLU A 52 11.80 -2.84 5.05
N TYR A 53 12.85 -3.38 5.67
CA TYR A 53 13.26 -4.78 5.50
C TYR A 53 12.36 -5.78 6.25
N VAL A 54 11.52 -5.29 7.17
CA VAL A 54 10.65 -6.11 8.02
C VAL A 54 9.17 -5.79 7.80
N ALA A 55 8.88 -4.63 7.21
CA ALA A 55 7.52 -4.20 6.95
C ALA A 55 6.92 -4.96 5.76
N ASN A 56 5.74 -5.55 5.95
CA ASN A 56 4.95 -6.13 4.87
C ASN A 56 4.34 -5.02 3.99
N GLU A 57 4.18 -5.31 2.70
CA GLU A 57 3.54 -4.40 1.76
C GLU A 57 2.04 -4.22 2.06
N PRO A 58 1.50 -2.99 1.97
CA PRO A 58 0.07 -2.77 2.06
C PRO A 58 -0.69 -3.49 0.94
N LYS A 59 -1.91 -3.95 1.25
CA LYS A 59 -2.78 -4.58 0.25
C LYS A 59 -3.72 -3.53 -0.32
N VAL A 60 -3.78 -3.48 -1.64
CA VAL A 60 -4.57 -2.51 -2.38
C VAL A 60 -5.39 -3.23 -3.43
N SER A 61 -6.67 -2.90 -3.50
CA SER A 61 -7.56 -3.30 -4.59
C SER A 61 -7.66 -2.17 -5.61
N PHE A 62 -7.54 -2.48 -6.90
CA PHE A 62 -7.82 -1.52 -7.96
C PHE A 62 -9.20 -1.81 -8.54
N ARG A 63 -10.14 -0.88 -8.37
CA ARG A 63 -11.50 -0.99 -8.88
C ARG A 63 -12.06 0.40 -9.17
N ASN A 64 -12.85 0.52 -10.24
CA ASN A 64 -13.46 1.79 -10.68
C ASN A 64 -12.43 2.95 -10.82
N GLY A 65 -11.21 2.65 -11.27
CA GLY A 65 -10.15 3.64 -11.44
C GLY A 65 -9.47 4.12 -10.14
N GLN A 66 -9.77 3.50 -9.00
CA GLN A 66 -9.26 3.91 -7.68
C GLN A 66 -8.43 2.81 -7.01
N PHE A 67 -7.40 3.23 -6.27
CA PHE A 67 -6.59 2.37 -5.42
C PHE A 67 -7.16 2.37 -4.01
N ILE A 68 -7.93 1.33 -3.68
CA ILE A 68 -8.59 1.21 -2.37
C ILE A 68 -7.72 0.35 -1.47
N VAL A 69 -7.24 0.94 -0.38
CA VAL A 69 -6.47 0.24 0.64
C VAL A 69 -7.38 -0.76 1.33
N THR A 70 -7.02 -2.04 1.30
CA THR A 70 -7.76 -3.11 1.97
C THR A 70 -7.09 -3.55 3.27
N ASP A 71 -5.77 -3.36 3.37
CA ASP A 71 -4.95 -3.70 4.54
C ASP A 71 -3.70 -2.81 4.61
N GLY A 72 -3.13 -2.62 5.80
CA GLY A 72 -1.87 -1.89 6.00
C GLY A 72 -2.00 -0.38 6.23
N GLN A 73 -3.18 0.11 6.61
CA GLN A 73 -3.46 1.54 6.77
C GLN A 73 -2.54 2.21 7.82
N HIS A 74 -2.36 1.61 9.01
CA HIS A 74 -1.44 2.14 10.02
C HIS A 74 0.01 2.16 9.54
N THR A 75 0.40 1.23 8.66
CA THR A 75 1.73 1.22 8.05
C THR A 75 1.91 2.37 7.07
N ILE A 76 0.91 2.63 6.21
CA ILE A 76 0.94 3.76 5.27
C ILE A 76 0.99 5.08 6.05
N GLU A 77 0.09 5.27 7.02
CA GLU A 77 0.04 6.47 7.86
C GLU A 77 1.32 6.65 8.69
N GLY A 78 1.90 5.55 9.20
CA GLY A 78 3.18 5.57 9.91
C GLY A 78 4.33 6.01 9.01
N ARG A 79 4.35 5.55 7.75
CA ARG A 79 5.34 5.97 6.75
C ARG A 79 5.17 7.46 6.40
N ILE A 80 3.94 7.92 6.15
CA ILE A 80 3.64 9.34 5.88
C ILE A 80 4.06 10.21 7.06
N LEU A 81 3.74 9.80 8.29
CA LEU A 81 4.13 10.52 9.50
C LEU A 81 5.65 10.61 9.64
N ARG A 82 6.37 9.50 9.43
CA ARG A 82 7.84 9.48 9.44
C ARG A 82 8.44 10.38 8.36
N ASN A 83 7.75 10.54 7.23
CA ASN A 83 8.12 11.46 6.15
C ASN A 83 7.71 12.92 6.43
N GLY A 84 7.51 13.30 7.70
CA GLY A 84 7.10 14.65 8.09
C GLY A 84 5.68 15.01 7.64
N GLY A 85 4.81 14.02 7.49
CA GLY A 85 3.42 14.19 7.03
C GLY A 85 3.27 14.36 5.52
N LYS A 86 4.34 14.13 4.74
CA LYS A 86 4.31 14.24 3.28
C LYS A 86 4.01 12.88 2.64
N ASP A 87 3.28 12.92 1.53
CA ASP A 87 3.02 11.75 0.71
C ASP A 87 4.32 11.10 0.20
N LEU A 88 4.22 9.81 -0.10
CA LEU A 88 5.33 8.93 -0.49
C LEU A 88 5.04 8.21 -1.81
N PRO A 89 6.08 7.83 -2.58
CA PRO A 89 5.94 6.91 -3.72
C PRO A 89 5.46 5.51 -3.33
#